data_AF-A0A7X9IKS5-F1
#
_entry.id   AF-A0A7X9IKS5-F1
#
_cell.length_a   1.000
_cell.length_b   1.000
_cell.length_c   1.000
_cell.angle_alpha   90.00
_cell.angle_beta   90.00
_cell.angle_gamma   90.00
#
_symmetry.space_group_name_H-M   'P 1'
#
loop_
_entity.id
_entity.type
_entity.pdbx_description
1 polymer ?
#
loop_
_entity_poly.entity_id
_entity_poly.type
_entity_poly.pdbx_seq_one_letter_code
_entity_poly.pdbx_strand_id
1 'polypeptide(L)'
;MKVFREAITYELSMGRIGQPATPLNNSGEVYKEIFREEDAERSWLRATSLPDGCEHVLPSLNLALIYIDELNLPAAKRAMDSFEACVAQYPLRNGEEHKALVALARGRIALHAGNIDESLNYLNDALEKRQWFGKIGSSLEDLEVALFISLGQAYAYKNHHLESTLSDSAFSYINLQKIKFFNWIKSAWYFRQARRILAEDLNDIEDLYIRNTDSLIEYPTFGELLSGYPPSMLTLKIKNLKSLDSREHANIYYNLYLAESYLENRLEDKGLQLLGLIVPKMRIPYDHLMYIHALMLSIRKTSPQNPDYSHIAQKILAISPGALRNYGLKLPVNIQSENVSLPESLMTKSPFFVEKARTLPYLVTLMSLDNGFKLSFKSQDPKVKDKTVTGSTLEEAINKLSDSVFSENME
;
A
#
# COMPACT_ATOMS: atom_id res chain seq x y z
N MET A 1 0.05 14.00 26.34
CA MET A 1 1.26 14.83 26.09
C MET A 1 2.31 14.80 27.19
N LYS A 2 1.97 15.05 28.48
CA LYS A 2 2.98 15.02 29.56
C LYS A 2 3.68 13.65 29.67
N VAL A 3 2.90 12.57 29.67
CA VAL A 3 3.38 11.17 29.73
C VAL A 3 4.36 10.85 28.60
N PHE A 4 4.02 11.17 27.33
CA PHE A 4 4.93 10.94 26.20
C PHE A 4 6.24 11.72 26.30
N ARG A 5 6.23 12.96 26.80
CA ARG A 5 7.47 13.73 27.03
C ARG A 5 8.35 13.07 28.09
N GLU A 6 7.73 12.58 29.17
CA GLU A 6 8.44 11.87 30.24
C GLU A 6 9.05 10.55 29.72
N ALA A 7 8.31 9.79 28.91
CA ALA A 7 8.79 8.58 28.25
C ALA A 7 9.98 8.86 27.31
N ILE A 8 9.88 9.86 26.42
CA ILE A 8 10.99 10.28 25.54
C ILE A 8 12.22 10.69 26.36
N THR A 9 12.02 11.50 27.42
CA THR A 9 13.13 11.98 28.27
C THR A 9 13.82 10.81 28.96
N TYR A 10 13.04 9.85 29.44
CA TYR A 10 13.54 8.63 30.07
C TYR A 10 14.38 7.80 29.09
N GLU A 11 13.85 7.49 27.90
CA GLU A 11 14.56 6.72 26.86
C GLU A 11 15.88 7.40 26.44
N LEU A 12 15.83 8.71 26.13
CA LEU A 12 17.04 9.46 25.76
C LEU A 12 18.06 9.55 26.89
N SER A 13 17.63 9.52 28.15
CA SER A 13 18.54 9.52 29.30
C SER A 13 19.28 8.18 29.45
N MET A 14 18.64 7.05 29.12
CA MET A 14 19.26 5.72 29.12
C MET A 14 20.29 5.56 27.99
N GLY A 15 20.07 6.20 26.83
CA GLY A 15 21.01 6.17 25.69
C GLY A 15 22.38 6.83 25.93
N ARG A 16 22.59 7.52 27.06
CA ARG A 16 23.86 8.22 27.37
C ARG A 16 24.94 7.31 27.95
N ILE A 17 24.61 6.10 28.39
CA ILE A 17 25.58 5.11 28.88
C ILE A 17 25.65 3.97 27.85
N GLY A 18 26.71 3.94 27.03
CA GLY A 18 26.96 2.87 26.06
C GLY A 18 26.25 2.96 24.69
N GLN A 19 25.39 3.97 24.45
CA GLN A 19 24.63 4.20 23.19
C GLN A 19 23.96 2.97 22.56
N PRO A 20 23.04 2.29 23.27
CA PRO A 20 22.22 1.22 22.68
C PRO A 20 21.17 1.78 21.68
N ALA A 21 20.84 1.01 20.66
CA ALA A 21 19.83 1.33 19.64
C ALA A 21 18.39 1.29 20.17
N THR A 22 18.12 0.46 21.18
CA THR A 22 16.76 0.22 21.71
C THR A 22 16.06 1.50 22.20
N PRO A 23 16.67 2.36 23.03
CA PRO A 23 15.98 3.59 23.48
C PRO A 23 15.66 4.57 22.35
N LEU A 24 16.47 4.59 21.28
CA LEU A 24 16.19 5.39 20.10
C LEU A 24 15.05 4.80 19.27
N ASN A 25 14.95 3.47 19.19
CA ASN A 25 13.80 2.79 18.59
C ASN A 25 12.49 3.18 19.29
N ASN A 26 12.45 3.00 20.61
CA ASN A 26 11.28 3.29 21.44
C ASN A 26 10.90 4.78 21.36
N SER A 27 11.90 5.67 21.39
CA SER A 27 11.66 7.11 21.21
C SER A 27 11.02 7.40 19.85
N GLY A 28 11.49 6.74 18.79
CA GLY A 28 10.93 6.87 17.44
C GLY A 28 9.48 6.42 17.36
N GLU A 29 9.14 5.29 17.99
CA GLU A 29 7.77 4.79 18.05
C GLU A 29 6.84 5.75 18.77
N VAL A 30 7.26 6.30 19.92
CA VAL A 30 6.51 7.34 20.64
C VAL A 30 6.33 8.59 19.77
N TYR A 31 7.38 9.03 19.06
CA TYR A 31 7.26 10.16 18.13
C TYR A 31 6.24 9.90 17.00
N LYS A 32 6.23 8.69 16.43
CA LYS A 32 5.24 8.29 15.42
C LYS A 32 3.81 8.29 15.99
N GLU A 33 3.61 7.79 17.20
CA GLU A 33 2.32 7.76 17.89
C GLU A 33 1.74 9.17 18.10
N ILE A 34 2.59 10.16 18.38
CA ILE A 34 2.18 11.56 18.55
C ILE A 34 2.29 12.38 17.26
N PHE A 35 2.36 11.74 16.10
CA PHE A 35 2.33 12.41 14.79
C PHE A 35 3.51 13.38 14.57
N ARG A 36 4.72 12.99 15.02
CA ARG A 36 6.00 13.69 14.81
C ARG A 36 6.95 12.85 13.96
N GLU A 37 6.59 12.63 12.70
CA GLU A 37 7.27 11.75 11.77
C GLU A 37 8.77 12.09 11.57
N GLU A 38 9.13 13.37 11.44
CA GLU A 38 10.55 13.76 11.29
C GLU A 38 11.40 13.39 12.51
N ASP A 39 10.83 13.45 13.71
CA ASP A 39 11.52 13.06 14.94
C ASP A 39 11.62 11.53 15.04
N ALA A 40 10.60 10.82 14.58
CA ALA A 40 10.58 9.37 14.51
C ALA A 40 11.66 8.86 13.55
N GLU A 41 11.66 9.36 12.31
CA GLU A 41 12.64 9.03 11.27
C GLU A 41 14.07 9.31 11.76
N ARG A 42 14.35 10.51 12.31
CA ARG A 42 15.67 10.84 12.85
C ARG A 42 16.12 9.90 13.97
N SER A 43 15.19 9.49 14.83
CA SER A 43 15.49 8.56 15.93
C SER A 43 15.86 7.18 15.39
N TRP A 44 15.10 6.65 14.43
CA TRP A 44 15.39 5.35 13.83
C TRP A 44 16.62 5.35 12.93
N LEU A 45 16.85 6.39 12.12
CA LEU A 45 18.09 6.53 11.34
C LEU A 45 19.32 6.49 12.25
N ARG A 46 19.26 7.18 13.40
CA ARG A 46 20.33 7.11 14.39
C ARG A 46 20.43 5.72 15.00
N ALA A 47 19.32 5.08 15.36
CA ALA A 47 19.32 3.72 15.90
C ALA A 47 19.98 2.72 14.94
N THR A 48 19.67 2.78 13.64
CA THR A 48 20.27 1.91 12.61
C THR A 48 21.77 2.12 12.41
N SER A 49 22.31 3.27 12.83
CA SER A 49 23.74 3.58 12.71
C SER A 49 24.59 3.09 13.87
N LEU A 50 23.96 2.58 14.93
CA LEU A 50 24.65 2.11 16.13
C LEU A 50 25.12 0.65 15.97
N PRO A 51 26.18 0.22 16.70
CA PRO A 51 26.73 -1.13 16.56
C PRO A 51 25.72 -2.25 16.84
N ASP A 52 24.80 -2.05 17.79
CA ASP A 52 23.71 -2.99 18.10
C ASP A 52 22.48 -2.81 17.21
N GLY A 53 22.44 -1.77 16.38
CA GLY A 53 21.34 -1.50 15.43
C GLY A 53 21.16 -2.62 14.40
N CYS A 54 22.22 -3.37 14.09
CA CYS A 54 22.13 -4.54 13.21
C CYS A 54 21.66 -5.81 13.92
N GLU A 55 21.54 -5.79 15.26
CA GLU A 55 21.00 -6.92 16.03
C GLU A 55 19.47 -6.90 16.07
N HIS A 56 18.85 -5.77 15.72
CA HIS A 56 17.41 -5.55 15.84
C HIS A 56 16.81 -5.08 14.51
N VAL A 57 15.83 -5.82 14.00
CA VAL A 57 15.14 -5.45 12.75
C VAL A 57 14.24 -4.21 12.92
N LEU A 58 13.80 -3.93 14.14
CA LEU A 58 12.74 -2.94 14.42
C LEU A 58 13.05 -1.52 13.93
N PRO A 59 14.23 -0.92 14.15
CA PRO A 59 14.51 0.41 13.63
C PRO A 59 14.40 0.48 12.10
N SER A 60 14.96 -0.51 11.40
CA SER A 60 14.89 -0.60 9.95
C SER A 60 13.48 -0.87 9.46
N LEU A 61 12.73 -1.75 10.14
CA LEU A 61 11.33 -2.06 9.85
C LEU A 61 10.46 -0.81 10.02
N ASN A 62 10.62 -0.09 11.11
CA ASN A 62 9.90 1.14 11.40
C ASN A 62 10.19 2.22 10.35
N LEU A 63 11.45 2.36 9.90
CA LEU A 63 11.81 3.19 8.75
C LEU A 63 11.12 2.74 7.46
N ALA A 64 11.10 1.43 7.17
CA ALA A 64 10.42 0.94 5.97
C ALA A 64 8.92 1.24 6.02
N LEU A 65 8.27 1.03 7.16
CA LEU A 65 6.84 1.29 7.34
C LEU A 65 6.47 2.76 7.20
N ILE A 66 7.25 3.69 7.79
CA ILE A 66 6.97 5.13 7.62
C ILE A 66 7.20 5.59 6.18
N TYR A 67 8.22 5.06 5.51
CA TYR A 67 8.44 5.35 4.09
C TYR A 67 7.36 4.76 3.18
N ILE A 68 6.74 3.63 3.55
CA ILE A 68 5.55 3.11 2.86
C ILE A 68 4.36 4.07 3.04
N ASP A 69 4.12 4.57 4.27
CA ASP A 69 3.07 5.55 4.54
C ASP A 69 3.26 6.84 3.70
N GLU A 70 4.52 7.24 3.50
CA GLU A 70 4.92 8.39 2.66
C GLU A 70 4.94 8.09 1.15
N LEU A 71 4.73 6.83 0.74
CA LEU A 71 4.96 6.33 -0.62
C LEU A 71 6.38 6.60 -1.14
N ASN A 72 7.37 6.70 -0.25
CA ASN A 72 8.79 6.75 -0.57
C ASN A 72 9.36 5.33 -0.66
N LEU A 73 8.82 4.55 -1.59
CA LEU A 73 9.12 3.12 -1.73
C LEU A 73 10.63 2.84 -1.91
N PRO A 74 11.41 3.63 -2.70
CA PRO A 74 12.85 3.44 -2.79
C PRO A 74 13.58 3.57 -1.44
N ALA A 75 13.16 4.49 -0.56
CA ALA A 75 13.73 4.59 0.78
C ALA A 75 13.33 3.41 1.67
N ALA A 76 12.08 2.95 1.58
CA ALA A 76 11.63 1.75 2.29
C ALA A 76 12.44 0.52 1.89
N LYS A 77 12.68 0.33 0.58
CA LYS A 77 13.53 -0.75 0.06
C LYS A 77 14.96 -0.64 0.58
N ARG A 78 15.58 0.55 0.53
CA ARG A 78 16.94 0.77 1.04
C ARG A 78 17.07 0.48 2.53
N ALA A 79 16.06 0.81 3.34
CA ALA A 79 16.07 0.49 4.77
C ALA A 79 16.15 -1.02 5.01
N MET A 80 15.38 -1.82 4.26
CA MET A 80 15.44 -3.28 4.32
C MET A 80 16.74 -3.85 3.73
N ASP A 81 17.20 -3.33 2.57
CA ASP A 81 18.47 -3.76 1.96
C ASP A 81 19.65 -3.55 2.91
N SER A 82 19.68 -2.40 3.58
CA SER A 82 20.76 -2.03 4.53
C SER A 82 20.75 -2.95 5.75
N PHE A 83 19.57 -3.29 6.27
CA PHE A 83 19.43 -4.24 7.36
C PHE A 83 19.95 -5.63 6.98
N GLU A 84 19.49 -6.19 5.87
CA GLU A 84 19.93 -7.52 5.41
C GLU A 84 21.42 -7.54 5.09
N ALA A 85 21.96 -6.49 4.47
CA ALA A 85 23.39 -6.35 4.22
C ALA A 85 24.21 -6.29 5.52
N CYS A 86 23.68 -5.67 6.58
CA CYS A 86 24.36 -5.67 7.87
C CYS A 86 24.30 -7.03 8.56
N VAL A 87 23.12 -7.67 8.63
CA VAL A 87 22.96 -8.99 9.25
C VAL A 87 23.79 -10.06 8.55
N ALA A 88 23.95 -9.99 7.23
CA ALA A 88 24.78 -10.92 6.46
C ALA A 88 26.25 -10.94 6.90
N GLN A 89 26.74 -9.88 7.57
CA GLN A 89 28.09 -9.83 8.14
C GLN A 89 28.24 -10.67 9.42
N TYR A 90 27.12 -11.13 10.02
CA TYR A 90 27.07 -11.87 11.29
C TYR A 90 26.47 -13.29 11.10
N PRO A 91 27.16 -14.21 10.39
CA PRO A 91 26.60 -15.49 9.94
C PRO A 91 26.22 -16.46 11.07
N LEU A 92 26.77 -16.31 12.27
CA LEU A 92 26.39 -17.11 13.44
C LEU A 92 25.01 -16.74 14.01
N ARG A 93 24.38 -15.67 13.49
CA ARG A 93 23.03 -15.23 13.83
C ARG A 93 22.04 -15.35 12.66
N ASN A 94 22.43 -16.05 11.58
CA ASN A 94 21.52 -16.42 10.50
C ASN A 94 20.41 -17.33 11.08
N GLY A 95 19.15 -16.95 11.14
CA GLY A 95 18.54 -15.81 10.50
C GLY A 95 17.08 -16.12 10.26
N GLU A 96 16.38 -16.71 11.23
CA GLU A 96 14.92 -16.89 11.13
C GLU A 96 14.17 -15.79 11.89
N GLU A 97 14.80 -15.22 12.92
CA GLU A 97 14.19 -14.29 13.89
C GLU A 97 13.65 -12.98 13.30
N HIS A 98 13.92 -12.65 12.05
CA HIS A 98 13.44 -11.41 11.43
C HIS A 98 12.92 -11.62 10.02
N LYS A 99 13.04 -12.83 9.44
CA LYS A 99 12.72 -13.03 8.03
C LYS A 99 11.24 -12.87 7.74
N ALA A 100 10.35 -13.19 8.68
CA ALA A 100 8.92 -12.97 8.50
C ALA A 100 8.61 -11.47 8.43
N LEU A 101 9.22 -10.66 9.31
CA LEU A 101 9.06 -9.21 9.32
C LEU A 101 9.67 -8.53 8.10
N VAL A 102 10.88 -8.94 7.69
CA VAL A 102 11.50 -8.45 6.45
C VAL A 102 10.63 -8.81 5.25
N ALA A 103 10.16 -10.05 5.16
CA ALA A 103 9.31 -10.49 4.05
C ALA A 103 7.93 -9.78 4.05
N LEU A 104 7.35 -9.50 5.22
CA LEU A 104 6.15 -8.64 5.33
C LEU A 104 6.41 -7.24 4.74
N ALA A 105 7.51 -6.59 5.15
CA ALA A 105 7.86 -5.27 4.66
C ALA A 105 8.12 -5.25 3.14
N ARG A 106 8.88 -6.22 2.63
CA ARG A 106 9.14 -6.42 1.20
C ARG A 106 7.85 -6.65 0.43
N GLY A 107 6.95 -7.47 0.97
CA GLY A 107 5.63 -7.74 0.42
C GLY A 107 4.80 -6.47 0.26
N ARG A 108 4.78 -5.60 1.27
CA ARG A 108 4.07 -4.30 1.20
C ARG A 108 4.73 -3.31 0.25
N ILE A 109 6.06 -3.24 0.21
CA ILE A 109 6.79 -2.41 -0.76
C ILE A 109 6.40 -2.82 -2.18
N ALA A 110 6.46 -4.12 -2.50
CA ALA A 110 6.07 -4.64 -3.80
C ALA A 110 4.58 -4.43 -4.11
N LEU A 111 3.70 -4.55 -3.11
CA LEU A 111 2.26 -4.31 -3.23
C LEU A 111 1.99 -2.88 -3.75
N HIS A 112 2.55 -1.88 -3.06
CA HIS A 112 2.37 -0.47 -3.37
C HIS A 112 3.13 -0.02 -4.63
N ALA A 113 4.21 -0.71 -4.98
CA ALA A 113 4.94 -0.51 -6.23
C ALA A 113 4.18 -1.06 -7.46
N GLY A 114 3.08 -1.81 -7.27
CA GLY A 114 2.33 -2.45 -8.36
C GLY A 114 2.87 -3.82 -8.78
N ASN A 115 3.87 -4.37 -8.08
CA ASN A 115 4.49 -5.67 -8.36
C ASN A 115 3.77 -6.79 -7.59
N ILE A 116 2.52 -7.06 -7.94
CA ILE A 116 1.63 -7.93 -7.14
C ILE A 116 2.12 -9.39 -7.03
N ASP A 117 2.73 -9.95 -8.08
CA ASP A 117 3.25 -11.33 -8.01
C ASP A 117 4.44 -11.44 -7.07
N GLU A 118 5.34 -10.45 -7.08
CA GLU A 118 6.46 -10.36 -6.15
C GLU A 118 5.96 -10.15 -4.71
N SER A 119 4.94 -9.30 -4.52
CA SER A 119 4.28 -9.09 -3.22
C SER A 119 3.72 -10.41 -2.65
N LEU A 120 2.97 -11.16 -3.47
CA LEU A 120 2.42 -12.46 -3.06
C LEU A 120 3.53 -13.45 -2.70
N ASN A 121 4.63 -13.49 -3.42
CA ASN A 121 5.76 -14.36 -3.08
C ASN A 121 6.32 -14.00 -1.70
N TYR A 122 6.65 -12.73 -1.46
CA TYR A 122 7.17 -12.28 -0.17
C TYR A 122 6.19 -12.50 1.00
N LEU A 123 4.90 -12.26 0.79
CA LEU A 123 3.90 -12.43 1.85
C LEU A 123 3.63 -13.90 2.18
N ASN A 124 3.64 -14.79 1.18
CA ASN A 124 3.55 -16.23 1.44
C ASN A 124 4.81 -16.75 2.12
N ASP A 125 5.98 -16.30 1.69
CA ASP A 125 7.25 -16.56 2.37
C ASP A 125 7.22 -16.10 3.84
N ALA A 126 6.62 -14.95 4.13
CA ALA A 126 6.49 -14.46 5.49
C ALA A 126 5.56 -15.34 6.34
N LEU A 127 4.49 -15.88 5.75
CA LEU A 127 3.54 -16.78 6.40
C LEU A 127 4.14 -18.15 6.73
N GLU A 128 5.05 -18.66 5.90
CA GLU A 128 5.71 -19.96 6.12
C GLU A 128 6.82 -19.91 7.18
N LYS A 129 7.36 -18.72 7.43
CA LYS A 129 8.51 -18.53 8.33
C LYS A 129 8.08 -18.43 9.78
N ARG A 130 8.91 -18.98 10.65
CA ARG A 130 8.72 -18.84 12.10
C ARG A 130 9.37 -17.55 12.57
N GLN A 131 8.58 -16.67 13.14
CA GLN A 131 9.06 -15.47 13.82
C GLN A 131 9.29 -15.79 15.30
N TRP A 132 10.48 -15.46 15.82
CA TRP A 132 10.74 -15.53 17.26
C TRP A 132 10.65 -14.13 17.87
N PHE A 133 9.63 -13.90 18.70
CA PHE A 133 9.35 -12.59 19.31
C PHE A 133 10.07 -12.35 20.64
N GLY A 134 10.94 -13.26 21.10
CA GLY A 134 11.57 -13.16 22.44
C GLY A 134 12.35 -11.86 22.73
N LYS A 135 12.61 -11.02 21.71
CA LYS A 135 13.25 -9.70 21.80
C LYS A 135 12.45 -8.56 21.15
N ILE A 136 11.23 -8.81 20.68
CA ILE A 136 10.41 -7.88 19.90
C ILE A 136 9.11 -7.64 20.66
N GLY A 137 8.71 -6.38 20.83
CA GLY A 137 7.48 -6.00 21.57
C GLY A 137 6.17 -6.42 20.91
N SER A 138 6.20 -6.87 19.65
CA SER A 138 5.03 -7.36 18.91
C SER A 138 4.68 -8.81 19.24
N SER A 139 3.39 -9.16 19.13
CA SER A 139 2.91 -10.53 19.27
C SER A 139 2.91 -11.31 17.95
N LEU A 140 2.75 -12.64 18.02
CA LEU A 140 2.56 -13.46 16.83
C LEU A 140 1.24 -13.10 16.14
N GLU A 141 0.23 -12.84 16.94
CA GLU A 141 -1.12 -12.46 16.53
C GLU A 141 -1.10 -11.15 15.72
N ASP A 142 -0.32 -10.14 16.14
CA ASP A 142 -0.13 -8.88 15.39
C ASP A 142 0.47 -9.11 14.00
N LEU A 143 1.49 -9.98 13.94
CA LEU A 143 2.11 -10.36 12.67
C LEU A 143 1.14 -11.13 11.79
N GLU A 144 0.40 -12.08 12.33
CA GLU A 144 -0.59 -12.86 11.58
C GLU A 144 -1.70 -11.97 11.02
N VAL A 145 -2.23 -11.03 11.83
CA VAL A 145 -3.22 -10.05 11.37
C VAL A 145 -2.64 -9.18 10.26
N ALA A 146 -1.46 -8.62 10.46
CA ALA A 146 -0.77 -7.79 9.47
C ALA A 146 -0.54 -8.54 8.14
N LEU A 147 -0.14 -9.82 8.21
CA LEU A 147 0.06 -10.69 7.05
C LEU A 147 -1.24 -11.02 6.34
N PHE A 148 -2.28 -11.40 7.08
CA PHE A 148 -3.57 -11.75 6.50
C PHE A 148 -4.26 -10.54 5.85
N ILE A 149 -4.13 -9.34 6.41
CA ILE A 149 -4.59 -8.11 5.75
C ILE A 149 -3.85 -7.93 4.43
N SER A 150 -2.51 -7.98 4.46
CA SER A 150 -1.67 -7.74 3.28
C SER A 150 -1.89 -8.80 2.18
N LEU A 151 -2.06 -10.08 2.55
CA LEU A 151 -2.41 -11.16 1.63
C LEU A 151 -3.83 -10.98 1.07
N GLY A 152 -4.78 -10.57 1.91
CA GLY A 152 -6.15 -10.24 1.49
C GLY A 152 -6.17 -9.19 0.39
N GLN A 153 -5.42 -8.10 0.59
CA GLN A 153 -5.22 -7.01 -0.36
C GLN A 153 -4.51 -7.49 -1.62
N ALA A 154 -3.38 -8.19 -1.49
CA ALA A 154 -2.59 -8.67 -2.63
C ALA A 154 -3.41 -9.57 -3.58
N TYR A 155 -4.22 -10.50 -3.03
CA TYR A 155 -5.09 -11.34 -3.85
C TYR A 155 -6.25 -10.56 -4.50
N ALA A 156 -6.81 -9.55 -3.81
CA ALA A 156 -7.81 -8.67 -4.40
C ALA A 156 -7.23 -7.85 -5.56
N TYR A 157 -6.05 -7.25 -5.35
CA TYR A 157 -5.35 -6.46 -6.37
C TYR A 157 -4.90 -7.33 -7.54
N LYS A 158 -4.48 -8.57 -7.29
CA LYS A 158 -4.18 -9.53 -8.38
C LYS A 158 -5.39 -9.76 -9.26
N ASN A 159 -6.60 -9.82 -8.69
CA ASN A 159 -7.82 -9.96 -9.49
C ASN A 159 -8.11 -8.74 -10.35
N HIS A 160 -7.91 -7.54 -9.83
CA HIS A 160 -8.03 -6.32 -10.62
C HIS A 160 -7.02 -6.26 -11.77
N HIS A 161 -5.79 -6.71 -11.53
CA HIS A 161 -4.79 -6.84 -12.59
C HIS A 161 -5.26 -7.82 -13.68
N LEU A 162 -5.71 -9.02 -13.29
CA LEU A 162 -6.21 -10.04 -14.22
C LEU A 162 -7.47 -9.62 -14.98
N GLU A 163 -8.31 -8.75 -14.40
CA GLU A 163 -9.46 -8.15 -15.09
C GLU A 163 -9.07 -7.27 -16.26
N SER A 164 -7.91 -6.63 -16.15
CA SER A 164 -7.36 -5.74 -17.16
C SER A 164 -6.38 -6.43 -18.12
N THR A 165 -6.10 -7.73 -17.91
CA THR A 165 -5.20 -8.52 -18.77
C THR A 165 -5.95 -9.06 -19.97
N LEU A 166 -5.45 -8.75 -21.17
CA LEU A 166 -5.98 -9.27 -22.43
C LEU A 166 -5.53 -10.71 -22.64
N SER A 167 -6.48 -11.59 -23.01
CA SER A 167 -6.23 -13.00 -23.28
C SER A 167 -6.07 -13.26 -24.78
N ASP A 168 -5.01 -13.96 -25.16
CA ASP A 168 -4.77 -14.32 -26.57
C ASP A 168 -5.65 -15.49 -27.08
N SER A 169 -6.31 -16.21 -26.17
CA SER A 169 -7.13 -17.37 -26.53
C SER A 169 -8.30 -17.60 -25.57
N ALA A 170 -9.32 -18.33 -26.04
CA ALA A 170 -10.47 -18.73 -25.22
C ALA A 170 -10.06 -19.63 -24.03
N PHE A 171 -9.07 -20.50 -24.23
CA PHE A 171 -8.55 -21.35 -23.15
C PHE A 171 -7.86 -20.50 -22.07
N SER A 172 -7.03 -19.53 -22.49
CA SER A 172 -6.40 -18.56 -21.58
C SER A 172 -7.46 -17.78 -20.82
N TYR A 173 -8.54 -17.35 -21.48
CA TYR A 173 -9.65 -16.65 -20.82
C TYR A 173 -10.33 -17.49 -19.73
N ILE A 174 -10.66 -18.75 -20.01
CA ILE A 174 -11.25 -19.66 -19.01
C ILE A 174 -10.29 -19.85 -17.82
N ASN A 175 -9.01 -20.03 -18.10
CA ASN A 175 -8.00 -20.16 -17.05
C ASN A 175 -7.90 -18.88 -16.19
N LEU A 176 -7.96 -17.69 -16.80
CA LEU A 176 -8.01 -16.42 -16.06
C LEU A 176 -9.23 -16.34 -15.14
N GLN A 177 -10.43 -16.71 -15.61
CA GLN A 177 -11.63 -16.71 -14.76
C GLN A 177 -11.51 -17.69 -13.59
N LYS A 178 -10.92 -18.86 -13.81
CA LYS A 178 -10.63 -19.83 -12.76
C LYS A 178 -9.70 -19.23 -11.70
N ILE A 179 -8.57 -18.65 -12.12
CA ILE A 179 -7.61 -18.01 -11.20
C ILE A 179 -8.29 -16.89 -10.41
N LYS A 180 -9.07 -16.04 -11.08
CA LYS A 180 -9.82 -14.95 -10.44
C LYS A 180 -10.73 -15.44 -9.32
N PHE A 181 -11.49 -16.50 -9.59
CA PHE A 181 -12.38 -17.10 -8.60
C PHE A 181 -11.60 -17.60 -7.37
N PHE A 182 -10.49 -18.30 -7.56
CA PHE A 182 -9.66 -18.78 -6.44
C PHE A 182 -9.04 -17.64 -5.64
N ASN A 183 -8.52 -16.61 -6.30
CA ASN A 183 -7.97 -15.43 -5.64
C ASN A 183 -9.05 -14.68 -4.82
N TRP A 184 -10.28 -14.60 -5.33
CA TRP A 184 -11.39 -14.00 -4.58
C TRP A 184 -11.69 -14.79 -3.30
N ILE A 185 -11.73 -16.13 -3.38
CA ILE A 185 -11.89 -16.99 -2.19
C ILE A 185 -10.75 -16.75 -1.20
N LYS A 186 -9.50 -16.74 -1.67
CA LYS A 186 -8.32 -16.51 -0.82
C LYS A 186 -8.37 -15.16 -0.14
N SER A 187 -8.65 -14.08 -0.88
CA SER A 187 -8.79 -12.74 -0.31
C SER A 187 -9.85 -12.69 0.78
N ALA A 188 -11.05 -13.22 0.51
CA ALA A 188 -12.14 -13.29 1.49
C ALA A 188 -11.78 -14.12 2.72
N TRP A 189 -11.06 -15.23 2.53
CA TRP A 189 -10.58 -16.09 3.61
C TRP A 189 -9.58 -15.38 4.52
N TYR A 190 -8.55 -14.74 3.95
CA TYR A 190 -7.55 -14.03 4.75
C TYR A 190 -8.15 -12.85 5.51
N PHE A 191 -8.99 -12.04 4.88
CA PHE A 191 -9.71 -10.98 5.59
C PHE A 191 -10.62 -11.51 6.71
N ARG A 192 -11.23 -12.69 6.52
CA ARG A 192 -12.00 -13.34 7.58
C ARG A 192 -11.11 -13.78 8.75
N GLN A 193 -9.93 -14.35 8.49
CA GLN A 193 -9.00 -14.77 9.54
C GLN A 193 -8.46 -13.57 10.32
N ALA A 194 -8.06 -12.49 9.63
CA ALA A 194 -7.64 -11.26 10.28
C ALA A 194 -8.72 -10.69 11.20
N ARG A 195 -9.99 -10.63 10.75
CA ARG A 195 -11.12 -10.22 11.59
C ARG A 195 -11.37 -11.15 12.78
N ARG A 196 -11.13 -12.45 12.64
CA ARG A 196 -11.27 -13.43 13.72
C ARG A 196 -10.25 -13.14 14.82
N ILE A 197 -8.97 -13.05 14.48
CA ILE A 197 -7.89 -12.78 15.45
C ILE A 197 -8.11 -11.42 16.13
N LEU A 198 -8.49 -10.38 15.37
CA LEU A 198 -8.80 -9.06 15.95
C LEU A 198 -9.95 -9.08 16.96
N ALA A 199 -10.96 -9.93 16.74
CA ALA A 199 -12.11 -10.04 17.63
C ALA A 199 -11.84 -10.94 18.84
N GLU A 200 -11.18 -12.08 18.63
CA GLU A 200 -10.98 -13.11 19.66
C GLU A 200 -9.73 -12.87 20.51
N ASP A 201 -8.63 -12.47 19.87
CA ASP A 201 -7.30 -12.51 20.46
C ASP A 201 -6.76 -11.10 20.79
N LEU A 202 -7.26 -10.05 20.12
CA LEU A 202 -6.82 -8.65 20.30
C LEU A 202 -7.93 -7.75 20.90
N ASN A 203 -8.59 -8.22 21.97
CA ASN A 203 -9.51 -7.47 22.83
C ASN A 203 -10.55 -6.60 22.08
N ASP A 204 -11.32 -7.19 21.16
CA ASP A 204 -12.32 -6.47 20.34
C ASP A 204 -11.71 -5.30 19.53
N ILE A 205 -10.62 -5.56 18.80
CA ILE A 205 -9.95 -4.61 17.91
C ILE A 205 -9.30 -3.46 18.70
N GLU A 206 -8.48 -3.79 19.70
CA GLU A 206 -7.67 -2.83 20.47
C GLU A 206 -6.83 -1.92 19.55
N ASP A 207 -6.28 -2.48 18.48
CA ASP A 207 -5.44 -1.77 17.50
C ASP A 207 -6.19 -0.80 16.57
N LEU A 208 -7.50 -0.60 16.77
CA LEU A 208 -8.16 0.59 16.22
C LEU A 208 -7.61 1.87 16.86
N TYR A 209 -6.99 1.83 18.04
CA TYR A 209 -6.27 2.99 18.54
C TYR A 209 -5.09 3.30 17.62
N ILE A 210 -5.11 4.48 16.99
CA ILE A 210 -4.22 4.79 15.88
C ILE A 210 -2.77 4.85 16.35
N ARG A 211 -1.91 4.13 15.63
CA ARG A 211 -0.45 4.05 15.82
C ARG A 211 -0.07 3.57 17.22
N ASN A 212 -0.68 2.47 17.64
CA ASN A 212 -0.24 1.71 18.79
C ASN A 212 1.18 1.18 18.52
N THR A 213 2.09 1.36 19.49
CA THR A 213 3.54 1.16 19.34
C THR A 213 3.90 -0.26 18.86
N ASP A 214 3.11 -1.26 19.23
CA ASP A 214 3.39 -2.67 18.93
C ASP A 214 2.68 -3.19 17.66
N SER A 215 1.84 -2.36 17.03
CA SER A 215 1.01 -2.80 15.91
C SER A 215 1.78 -2.83 14.59
N LEU A 216 1.69 -3.98 13.90
CA LEU A 216 2.22 -4.17 12.55
C LEU A 216 1.20 -3.84 11.45
N ILE A 217 0.04 -3.30 11.81
CA ILE A 217 -1.04 -2.94 10.88
C ILE A 217 -0.65 -1.74 10.03
N GLU A 218 -0.96 -1.80 8.73
CA GLU A 218 -0.87 -0.65 7.83
C GLU A 218 -2.11 0.23 8.00
N TYR A 219 -2.00 1.22 8.89
CA TYR A 219 -3.13 2.10 9.24
C TYR A 219 -3.80 2.80 8.04
N PRO A 220 -3.08 3.29 7.01
CA PRO A 220 -3.72 3.98 5.88
C PRO A 220 -4.78 3.17 5.12
N THR A 221 -4.61 1.85 5.01
CA THR A 221 -5.49 0.96 4.23
C THR A 221 -6.32 0.01 5.11
N PHE A 222 -6.19 0.10 6.44
CA PHE A 222 -6.88 -0.78 7.38
C PHE A 222 -8.42 -0.76 7.26
N GLY A 223 -8.98 0.32 6.71
CA GLY A 223 -10.41 0.43 6.41
C GLY A 223 -10.93 -0.68 5.49
N GLU A 224 -10.10 -1.25 4.61
CA GLU A 224 -10.47 -2.36 3.73
C GLU A 224 -10.94 -3.58 4.54
N LEU A 225 -10.20 -3.92 5.60
CA LEU A 225 -10.57 -5.02 6.50
C LEU A 225 -11.86 -4.70 7.28
N LEU A 226 -11.93 -3.47 7.80
CA LEU A 226 -12.99 -3.00 8.68
C LEU A 226 -14.34 -2.84 7.97
N SER A 227 -14.32 -2.60 6.65
CA SER A 227 -15.52 -2.48 5.82
C SER A 227 -16.43 -3.71 5.86
N GLY A 228 -15.88 -4.87 6.24
CA GLY A 228 -16.62 -6.11 6.45
C GLY A 228 -17.48 -6.16 7.73
N TYR A 229 -17.30 -5.21 8.66
CA TYR A 229 -18.18 -5.08 9.83
C TYR A 229 -19.42 -4.24 9.51
N PRO A 230 -20.56 -4.45 10.21
CA PRO A 230 -21.73 -3.60 10.07
C PRO A 230 -21.40 -2.12 10.35
N PRO A 231 -21.81 -1.17 9.48
CA PRO A 231 -21.47 0.24 9.64
C PRO A 231 -21.91 0.85 10.97
N SER A 232 -23.04 0.39 11.54
CA SER A 232 -23.55 0.85 12.84
C SER A 232 -22.61 0.48 13.99
N MET A 233 -22.08 -0.75 13.97
CA MET A 233 -21.11 -1.23 14.96
C MET A 233 -19.80 -0.44 14.87
N LEU A 234 -19.25 -0.29 13.66
CA LEU A 234 -18.02 0.46 13.45
C LEU A 234 -18.17 1.94 13.83
N THR A 235 -19.31 2.56 13.48
CA THR A 235 -19.65 3.94 13.89
C THR A 235 -19.65 4.10 15.41
N LEU A 236 -20.25 3.17 16.15
CA LEU A 236 -20.30 3.23 17.60
C LEU A 236 -18.89 3.07 18.21
N LYS A 237 -18.11 2.08 17.75
CA LYS A 237 -16.74 1.86 18.24
C LYS A 237 -15.86 3.08 17.97
N ILE A 238 -15.87 3.60 16.74
CA ILE A 238 -15.07 4.78 16.37
C ILE A 238 -15.50 6.02 17.15
N LYS A 239 -16.80 6.21 17.40
CA LYS A 239 -17.27 7.31 18.25
C LYS A 239 -16.68 7.22 19.66
N ASN A 240 -16.63 6.03 20.25
CA ASN A 240 -16.02 5.83 21.57
C ASN A 240 -14.52 6.11 21.53
N LEU A 241 -13.79 5.59 20.53
CA LEU A 241 -12.36 5.86 20.38
C LEU A 241 -12.05 7.34 20.23
N LYS A 242 -12.80 8.06 19.40
CA LYS A 242 -12.66 9.52 19.24
C LYS A 242 -12.92 10.31 20.52
N SER A 243 -13.72 9.77 21.45
CA SER A 243 -13.92 10.41 22.77
C SER A 243 -12.77 10.20 23.74
N LEU A 244 -11.96 9.15 23.52
CA LEU A 244 -10.80 8.81 24.33
C LEU A 244 -9.50 9.37 23.74
N ASP A 245 -9.44 9.48 22.41
CA ASP A 245 -8.28 9.98 21.68
C ASP A 245 -8.40 11.48 21.35
N SER A 246 -7.65 12.29 22.10
CA SER A 246 -7.59 13.74 21.91
C SER A 246 -6.70 14.20 20.75
N ARG A 247 -5.98 13.29 20.07
CA ARG A 247 -5.05 13.65 18.99
C ARG A 247 -5.84 14.00 17.73
N GLU A 248 -5.70 15.24 17.24
CA GLU A 248 -6.45 15.72 16.07
C GLU A 248 -6.20 14.85 14.82
N HIS A 249 -4.96 14.45 14.58
CA HIS A 249 -4.60 13.67 13.39
C HIS A 249 -5.12 12.23 13.42
N ALA A 250 -5.33 11.62 14.59
CA ALA A 250 -5.96 10.30 14.69
C ALA A 250 -7.40 10.32 14.16
N ASN A 251 -8.12 11.45 14.33
CA ASN A 251 -9.48 11.61 13.80
C ASN A 251 -9.56 11.49 12.27
N ILE A 252 -8.46 11.76 11.54
CA ILE A 252 -8.42 11.61 10.09
C ILE A 252 -8.55 10.14 9.70
N TYR A 253 -7.77 9.26 10.34
CA TYR A 253 -7.82 7.81 10.13
C TYR A 253 -9.19 7.24 10.51
N TYR A 254 -9.72 7.62 11.68
CA TYR A 254 -11.05 7.20 12.11
C TYR A 254 -12.15 7.56 11.12
N ASN A 255 -12.12 8.77 10.60
CA ASN A 255 -13.11 9.22 9.62
C ASN A 255 -12.91 8.53 8.26
N LEU A 256 -11.67 8.20 7.87
CA LEU A 256 -11.39 7.40 6.67
C LEU A 256 -12.00 6.00 6.77
N TYR A 257 -11.83 5.31 7.90
CA TYR A 257 -12.40 3.98 8.11
C TYR A 257 -13.93 4.00 8.06
N LEU A 258 -14.57 5.02 8.63
CA LEU A 258 -16.01 5.21 8.50
C LEU A 258 -16.42 5.52 7.06
N ALA A 259 -15.68 6.37 6.36
CA ALA A 259 -15.98 6.71 4.98
C ALA A 259 -15.96 5.47 4.08
N GLU A 260 -14.93 4.64 4.20
CA GLU A 260 -14.80 3.39 3.46
C GLU A 260 -15.92 2.40 3.81
N SER A 261 -16.19 2.19 5.09
CA SER A 261 -17.31 1.35 5.53
C SER A 261 -18.66 1.82 4.97
N TYR A 262 -18.92 3.13 4.94
CA TYR A 262 -20.14 3.68 4.34
C TYR A 262 -20.21 3.45 2.83
N LEU A 263 -19.10 3.62 2.10
CA LEU A 263 -19.05 3.41 0.65
C LEU A 263 -19.29 1.94 0.26
N GLU A 264 -18.73 1.00 1.03
CA GLU A 264 -18.91 -0.44 0.81
C GLU A 264 -20.31 -0.92 1.21
N ASN A 265 -21.00 -0.20 2.11
CA ASN A 265 -22.35 -0.53 2.59
C ASN A 265 -23.46 0.35 1.99
N ARG A 266 -23.25 0.90 0.78
CA ARG A 266 -24.25 1.66 -0.01
C ARG A 266 -24.74 2.96 0.66
N LEU A 267 -23.94 3.55 1.55
CA LEU A 267 -24.18 4.86 2.15
C LEU A 267 -23.27 5.91 1.51
N GLU A 268 -23.32 6.01 0.18
CA GLU A 268 -22.31 6.71 -0.63
C GLU A 268 -22.19 8.19 -0.29
N ASP A 269 -23.31 8.92 -0.15
CA ASP A 269 -23.29 10.35 0.19
C ASP A 269 -22.55 10.64 1.50
N LYS A 270 -22.76 9.80 2.52
CA LYS A 270 -22.08 9.94 3.82
C LYS A 270 -20.58 9.66 3.69
N GLY A 271 -20.23 8.63 2.93
CA GLY A 271 -18.84 8.27 2.66
C GLY A 271 -18.10 9.40 1.93
N LEU A 272 -18.66 9.89 0.82
CA LEU A 272 -18.08 10.98 0.03
C LEU A 272 -18.01 12.29 0.83
N GLN A 273 -19.01 12.59 1.65
CA GLN A 273 -18.97 13.74 2.55
C GLN A 273 -17.79 13.65 3.53
N LEU A 274 -17.58 12.50 4.16
CA LEU A 274 -16.44 12.30 5.06
C LEU A 274 -15.10 12.43 4.31
N LEU A 275 -14.97 11.84 3.12
CA LEU A 275 -13.77 11.98 2.28
C LEU A 275 -13.47 13.46 1.97
N GLY A 276 -14.47 14.23 1.57
CA GLY A 276 -14.34 15.67 1.32
C GLY A 276 -13.88 16.48 2.54
N LEU A 277 -14.19 16.02 3.75
CA LEU A 277 -13.74 16.67 5.00
C LEU A 277 -12.31 16.30 5.41
N ILE A 278 -11.86 15.09 5.09
CA ILE A 278 -10.56 14.58 5.57
C ILE A 278 -9.43 14.79 4.56
N VAL A 279 -9.68 14.67 3.26
CA VAL A 279 -8.65 14.79 2.21
C VAL A 279 -7.87 16.12 2.32
N PRO A 280 -8.50 17.29 2.57
CA PRO A 280 -7.78 18.55 2.74
C PRO A 280 -6.94 18.65 4.03
N LYS A 281 -7.15 17.76 5.01
CA LYS A 281 -6.49 17.79 6.33
C LYS A 281 -5.30 16.84 6.44
N MET A 282 -5.07 16.00 5.43
CA MET A 282 -3.98 15.04 5.44
C MET A 282 -2.63 15.75 5.34
N ARG A 283 -1.65 15.25 6.09
CA ARG A 283 -0.33 15.87 6.26
C ARG A 283 0.62 15.30 5.22
N ILE A 284 0.65 15.93 4.06
CA ILE A 284 1.62 15.59 3.02
C ILE A 284 3.01 16.10 3.44
N PRO A 285 4.07 15.28 3.40
CA PRO A 285 4.17 13.96 2.75
C PRO A 285 3.82 12.73 3.61
N TYR A 286 3.73 12.86 4.94
CA TYR A 286 3.58 11.76 5.90
C TYR A 286 2.34 10.87 5.71
N ASP A 287 1.28 11.44 5.12
CA ASP A 287 -0.01 10.77 4.91
C ASP A 287 -0.25 10.43 3.42
N HIS A 288 0.79 10.33 2.58
CA HIS A 288 0.63 10.10 1.13
C HIS A 288 -0.16 8.82 0.79
N LEU A 289 0.14 7.69 1.42
CA LEU A 289 -0.61 6.45 1.18
C LEU A 289 -2.08 6.61 1.55
N MET A 290 -2.35 7.24 2.70
CA MET A 290 -3.72 7.53 3.16
C MET A 290 -4.44 8.48 2.21
N TYR A 291 -3.73 9.47 1.68
CA TYR A 291 -4.21 10.42 0.68
C TYR A 291 -4.59 9.75 -0.62
N ILE A 292 -3.73 8.87 -1.13
CA ILE A 292 -4.03 8.09 -2.33
C ILE A 292 -5.22 7.17 -2.09
N HIS A 293 -5.27 6.45 -0.97
CA HIS A 293 -6.40 5.60 -0.62
C HIS A 293 -7.74 6.37 -0.60
N ALA A 294 -7.77 7.53 0.05
CA ALA A 294 -8.97 8.37 0.09
C ALA A 294 -9.39 8.90 -1.30
N LEU A 295 -8.42 9.24 -2.15
CA LEU A 295 -8.71 9.62 -3.54
C LEU A 295 -9.26 8.44 -4.35
N MET A 296 -8.69 7.23 -4.17
CA MET A 296 -9.14 5.99 -4.79
C MET A 296 -10.58 5.66 -4.41
N LEU A 297 -10.93 5.77 -3.12
CA LEU A 297 -12.30 5.60 -2.63
C LEU A 297 -13.26 6.62 -3.25
N SER A 298 -12.83 7.87 -3.40
CA SER A 298 -13.66 8.93 -4.01
C SER A 298 -13.94 8.65 -5.49
N ILE A 299 -12.90 8.35 -6.27
CA ILE A 299 -13.02 8.17 -7.71
C ILE A 299 -13.72 6.84 -8.09
N ARG A 300 -13.70 5.81 -7.24
CA ARG A 300 -14.45 4.55 -7.44
C ARG A 300 -15.96 4.77 -7.59
N LYS A 301 -16.48 5.89 -7.07
CA LYS A 301 -17.89 6.29 -7.17
C LYS A 301 -18.15 7.35 -8.24
N THR A 302 -17.11 7.74 -8.97
CA THR A 302 -17.18 8.75 -10.03
C THR A 302 -17.15 8.06 -11.38
N SER A 303 -18.05 8.46 -12.28
CA SER A 303 -18.05 7.97 -13.67
C SER A 303 -16.74 8.37 -14.38
N PRO A 304 -16.12 7.47 -15.19
CA PRO A 304 -14.93 7.79 -15.97
C PRO A 304 -15.08 8.99 -16.93
N GLN A 305 -16.31 9.32 -17.31
CA GLN A 305 -16.62 10.46 -18.17
C GLN A 305 -16.63 11.80 -17.41
N ASN A 306 -16.68 11.77 -16.07
CA ASN A 306 -16.64 12.99 -15.27
C ASN A 306 -15.24 13.62 -15.32
N PRO A 307 -15.11 14.95 -15.53
CA PRO A 307 -13.84 15.65 -15.47
C PRO A 307 -13.00 15.40 -14.22
N ASP A 308 -13.65 15.29 -13.06
CA ASP A 308 -12.99 15.06 -11.78
C ASP A 308 -12.31 13.69 -11.74
N TYR A 309 -12.87 12.69 -12.43
CA TYR A 309 -12.24 11.37 -12.55
C TYR A 309 -10.84 11.50 -13.17
N SER A 310 -10.75 12.22 -14.30
CA SER A 310 -9.48 12.37 -15.00
C SER A 310 -8.46 13.12 -14.16
N HIS A 311 -8.88 14.19 -13.49
CA HIS A 311 -7.99 14.98 -12.63
C HIS A 311 -7.47 14.15 -11.45
N ILE A 312 -8.35 13.41 -10.78
CA ILE A 312 -7.98 12.57 -9.63
C ILE A 312 -7.09 11.41 -10.10
N ALA A 313 -7.43 10.72 -11.19
CA ALA A 313 -6.62 9.61 -11.71
C ALA A 313 -5.20 10.04 -12.09
N GLN A 314 -5.05 11.22 -12.72
CA GLN A 314 -3.73 11.80 -13.01
C GLN A 314 -2.93 12.05 -11.74
N LYS A 315 -3.57 12.66 -10.73
CA LYS A 315 -2.92 12.93 -9.44
C LYS A 315 -2.47 11.64 -8.75
N ILE A 316 -3.27 10.58 -8.83
CA ILE A 316 -2.92 9.28 -8.26
C ILE A 316 -1.73 8.67 -8.99
N LEU A 317 -1.75 8.60 -10.31
CA LEU A 317 -0.66 8.03 -11.11
C LEU A 317 0.67 8.76 -10.86
N ALA A 318 0.63 10.09 -10.71
CA ALA A 318 1.82 10.90 -10.47
C ALA A 318 2.48 10.67 -9.09
N ILE A 319 1.77 10.06 -8.14
CA ILE A 319 2.25 9.78 -6.78
C ILE A 319 2.50 8.29 -6.59
N SER A 320 1.57 7.43 -7.01
CA SER A 320 1.68 5.97 -6.96
C SER A 320 1.18 5.37 -8.28
N PRO A 321 2.09 5.01 -9.19
CA PRO A 321 1.72 4.43 -10.48
C PRO A 321 0.88 3.15 -10.35
N GLY A 322 1.17 2.31 -9.35
CA GLY A 322 0.46 1.05 -9.12
C GLY A 322 -0.96 1.19 -8.57
N ALA A 323 -1.26 2.27 -7.85
CA ALA A 323 -2.51 2.41 -7.08
C ALA A 323 -3.77 2.28 -7.94
N LEU A 324 -3.83 2.93 -9.12
CA LEU A 324 -5.02 2.86 -9.98
C LEU A 324 -5.37 1.41 -10.35
N ARG A 325 -4.39 0.68 -10.88
CA ARG A 325 -4.59 -0.70 -11.35
C ARG A 325 -4.86 -1.66 -10.20
N ASN A 326 -4.23 -1.44 -9.03
CA ASN A 326 -4.44 -2.24 -7.83
C ASN A 326 -5.91 -2.26 -7.40
N TYR A 327 -6.69 -1.20 -7.62
CA TYR A 327 -8.12 -1.14 -7.30
C TYR A 327 -9.03 -1.29 -8.54
N GLY A 328 -8.48 -1.71 -9.68
CA GLY A 328 -9.25 -1.91 -10.91
C GLY A 328 -9.75 -0.61 -11.54
N LEU A 329 -9.14 0.53 -11.22
CA LEU A 329 -9.43 1.80 -11.85
C LEU A 329 -8.62 1.98 -13.13
N LYS A 330 -9.13 2.84 -14.02
CA LYS A 330 -8.55 3.06 -15.34
C LYS A 330 -7.92 4.44 -15.43
N LEU A 331 -6.84 4.52 -16.18
CA LEU A 331 -6.20 5.79 -16.50
C LEU A 331 -6.77 6.36 -17.80
N PRO A 332 -7.34 7.58 -17.80
CA PRO A 332 -7.72 8.25 -19.03
C PRO A 332 -6.49 8.59 -19.88
N VAL A 333 -6.53 8.22 -21.16
CA VAL A 333 -5.45 8.49 -22.13
C VAL A 333 -6.02 8.94 -23.46
N ASN A 334 -5.28 9.81 -24.16
CA ASN A 334 -5.46 9.99 -25.59
C ASN A 334 -4.73 8.87 -26.34
N ILE A 335 -5.22 8.55 -27.53
CA ILE A 335 -4.62 7.52 -28.38
C ILE A 335 -4.32 8.10 -29.74
N GLN A 336 -3.09 7.86 -30.20
CA GLN A 336 -2.65 8.15 -31.55
C GLN A 336 -2.16 6.85 -32.19
N SER A 337 -2.50 6.63 -33.45
CA SER A 337 -2.12 5.41 -34.15
C SER A 337 -1.44 5.77 -35.47
N GLU A 338 -0.29 5.16 -35.72
CA GLU A 338 0.51 5.33 -36.92
C GLU A 338 0.37 4.06 -37.76
N ASN A 339 -0.19 4.19 -38.97
CA ASN A 339 -0.30 3.14 -40.00
C ASN A 339 -1.19 1.93 -39.64
N VAL A 340 -1.81 1.89 -38.46
CA VAL A 340 -2.81 0.88 -38.04
C VAL A 340 -3.96 1.59 -37.32
N SER A 341 -5.14 0.98 -37.23
CA SER A 341 -6.20 1.45 -36.32
C SER A 341 -6.16 0.63 -35.03
N LEU A 342 -6.13 1.31 -33.87
CA LEU A 342 -6.22 0.63 -32.58
C LEU A 342 -7.70 0.31 -32.28
N PRO A 343 -8.07 -0.96 -32.07
CA PRO A 343 -9.44 -1.29 -31.67
C PRO A 343 -9.73 -0.71 -30.28
N GLU A 344 -10.64 0.25 -30.20
CA GLU A 344 -11.10 0.83 -28.91
C GLU A 344 -11.65 -0.24 -27.95
N SER A 345 -12.22 -1.32 -28.50
CA SER A 345 -12.70 -2.48 -27.75
C SER A 345 -11.61 -3.23 -27.00
N LEU A 346 -10.34 -3.16 -27.44
CA LEU A 346 -9.21 -3.75 -26.71
C LEU A 346 -8.74 -2.83 -25.59
N MET A 347 -8.63 -1.53 -25.85
CA MET A 347 -8.23 -0.56 -24.83
C MET A 347 -9.25 -0.44 -23.70
N THR A 348 -10.54 -0.54 -24.01
CA THR A 348 -11.58 -0.57 -22.97
C THR A 348 -11.49 -1.79 -22.06
N LYS A 349 -10.80 -2.87 -22.46
CA LYS A 349 -10.54 -4.05 -21.62
C LYS A 349 -9.21 -3.97 -20.86
N SER A 350 -8.38 -2.97 -21.13
CA SER A 350 -7.12 -2.75 -20.44
C SER A 350 -7.30 -1.76 -19.26
N PRO A 351 -6.25 -1.43 -18.49
CA PRO A 351 -6.33 -0.44 -17.41
C PRO A 351 -6.33 1.00 -17.95
N PHE A 352 -6.55 1.19 -19.25
CA PHE A 352 -6.66 2.49 -19.89
C PHE A 352 -8.11 2.80 -20.25
N PHE A 353 -8.47 4.09 -20.22
CA PHE A 353 -9.77 4.60 -20.69
C PHE A 353 -9.51 5.60 -21.81
N VAL A 354 -10.07 5.36 -22.99
CA VAL A 354 -9.84 6.22 -24.16
C VAL A 354 -10.75 7.44 -24.09
N GLU A 355 -10.16 8.63 -24.00
CA GLU A 355 -10.88 9.89 -24.02
C GLU A 355 -10.53 10.67 -25.29
N LYS A 356 -11.55 11.04 -26.07
CA LYS A 356 -11.36 11.74 -27.36
C LYS A 356 -11.69 13.22 -27.27
N ALA A 357 -12.58 13.61 -26.36
CA ALA A 357 -13.11 14.96 -26.32
C ALA A 357 -12.18 15.97 -25.65
N ARG A 358 -11.16 15.48 -24.93
CA ARG A 358 -10.30 16.31 -24.06
C ARG A 358 -8.84 16.05 -24.34
N THR A 359 -8.04 17.11 -24.26
CA THR A 359 -6.58 17.00 -24.18
C THR A 359 -6.21 16.49 -22.80
N LEU A 360 -5.60 15.31 -22.74
CA LEU A 360 -5.08 14.71 -21.51
C LEU A 360 -3.56 14.80 -21.49
N PRO A 361 -2.94 14.77 -20.30
CA PRO A 361 -1.49 14.77 -20.16
C PRO A 361 -0.84 13.46 -20.60
N TYR A 362 -1.62 12.42 -20.89
CA TYR A 362 -1.12 11.09 -21.23
C TYR A 362 -1.56 10.67 -22.63
N LEU A 363 -0.57 10.29 -23.44
CA LEU A 363 -0.76 9.86 -24.82
C LEU A 363 -0.19 8.46 -25.00
N VAL A 364 -0.99 7.56 -25.57
CA VAL A 364 -0.53 6.25 -26.04
C VAL A 364 -0.43 6.28 -27.56
N THR A 365 0.79 6.08 -28.07
CA THR A 365 1.07 5.96 -29.51
C THR A 365 1.23 4.48 -29.88
N LEU A 366 0.47 4.02 -30.87
CA LEU A 366 0.60 2.69 -31.47
C LEU A 366 1.30 2.77 -32.83
N MET A 367 2.25 1.88 -33.07
CA MET A 367 2.92 1.69 -34.35
C MET A 367 2.98 0.20 -34.69
N SER A 368 2.60 -0.16 -35.92
CA SER A 368 2.82 -1.51 -36.47
C SER A 368 4.28 -1.66 -36.93
N LEU A 369 4.88 -2.80 -36.60
CA LEU A 369 6.19 -3.22 -37.07
C LEU A 369 6.03 -4.45 -37.98
N ASP A 370 7.08 -4.82 -38.72
CA ASP A 370 7.07 -5.99 -39.60
C ASP A 370 6.72 -7.29 -38.85
N ASN A 371 7.15 -7.41 -37.59
CA ASN A 371 6.95 -8.61 -36.75
C ASN A 371 6.29 -8.28 -35.40
N GLY A 372 5.38 -7.31 -35.34
CA GLY A 372 4.59 -7.05 -34.13
C GLY A 372 4.17 -5.60 -33.96
N PHE A 373 4.06 -5.17 -32.71
CA PHE A 373 3.55 -3.85 -32.35
C PHE A 373 4.49 -3.15 -31.37
N LYS A 374 4.61 -1.84 -31.54
CA LYS A 374 5.28 -0.95 -30.61
C LYS A 374 4.25 -0.01 -30.00
N LEU A 375 4.25 0.08 -28.68
CA LEU A 375 3.42 1.01 -27.93
C LEU A 375 4.31 1.95 -27.13
N SER A 376 4.00 3.24 -27.18
CA SER A 376 4.70 4.27 -26.41
C SER A 376 3.70 5.04 -25.56
N PHE A 377 3.90 5.07 -24.25
CA PHE A 377 3.19 5.94 -23.33
C PHE A 377 4.04 7.19 -23.10
N LYS A 378 3.47 8.35 -23.42
CA LYS A 378 4.09 9.66 -23.20
C LYS A 378 3.33 10.44 -22.14
N SER A 379 4.06 11.03 -21.22
CA SER A 379 3.53 11.88 -20.15
C SER A 379 3.94 13.33 -20.34
N GLN A 380 3.00 14.24 -20.13
CA GLN A 380 3.28 15.67 -19.94
C GLN A 380 3.63 16.00 -18.48
N ASP A 381 3.36 15.09 -17.54
CA ASP A 381 3.77 15.22 -16.13
C ASP A 381 5.22 14.73 -15.97
N PRO A 382 6.16 15.58 -15.52
CA PRO A 382 7.56 15.22 -15.37
C PRO A 382 7.82 14.14 -14.31
N LYS A 383 6.86 13.88 -13.41
CA LYS A 383 6.98 12.81 -12.39
C LYS A 383 6.69 11.43 -12.96
N VAL A 384 5.96 11.35 -14.07
CA VAL A 384 5.61 10.09 -14.71
C VAL A 384 6.54 9.88 -15.91
N LYS A 385 7.34 8.81 -15.87
CA LYS A 385 8.31 8.50 -16.92
C LYS A 385 7.62 7.97 -18.18
N ASP A 386 8.08 8.41 -19.34
CA ASP A 386 7.71 7.81 -20.63
C ASP A 386 8.08 6.32 -20.66
N LYS A 387 7.24 5.50 -21.30
CA LYS A 387 7.44 4.06 -21.43
C LYS A 387 7.31 3.66 -22.89
N THR A 388 8.12 2.70 -23.31
CA THR A 388 8.02 2.11 -24.65
C THR A 388 8.18 0.60 -24.53
N VAL A 389 7.29 -0.14 -25.15
CA VAL A 389 7.29 -1.60 -25.14
C VAL A 389 7.04 -2.15 -26.54
N THR A 390 7.45 -3.41 -26.75
CA THR A 390 7.15 -4.17 -27.96
C THR A 390 6.51 -5.51 -27.61
N GLY A 391 5.58 -5.94 -28.47
CA GLY A 391 4.91 -7.24 -28.38
C GLY A 391 4.77 -7.86 -29.77
N SER A 392 4.74 -9.19 -29.82
CA SER A 392 4.48 -9.94 -31.05
C SER A 392 3.01 -9.82 -31.48
N THR A 393 2.10 -9.69 -30.51
CA THR A 393 0.68 -9.36 -30.70
C THR A 393 0.35 -8.00 -30.07
N LEU A 394 -0.79 -7.45 -30.46
CA LEU A 394 -1.27 -6.18 -29.91
C LEU A 394 -1.64 -6.34 -28.43
N GLU A 395 -2.28 -7.45 -28.08
CA GLU A 395 -2.64 -7.84 -26.71
C GLU A 395 -1.40 -7.93 -25.81
N GLU A 396 -0.34 -8.60 -26.28
CA GLU A 396 0.93 -8.71 -25.57
C GLU A 396 1.56 -7.32 -25.37
N ALA A 397 1.57 -6.48 -26.40
CA ALA A 397 2.10 -5.12 -26.31
C ALA A 397 1.31 -4.26 -25.30
N ILE A 398 -0.03 -4.35 -25.29
CA ILE A 398 -0.89 -3.63 -24.34
C ILE A 398 -0.67 -4.13 -22.91
N ASN A 399 -0.57 -5.44 -22.70
CA ASN A 399 -0.30 -6.03 -21.39
C ASN A 399 1.06 -5.55 -20.86
N LYS A 400 2.13 -5.63 -21.67
CA LYS A 400 3.46 -5.10 -21.30
C LYS A 400 3.44 -3.60 -21.01
N LEU A 401 2.70 -2.82 -21.79
CA LEU A 401 2.58 -1.38 -21.55
C LEU A 401 1.91 -1.13 -20.20
N SER A 402 0.83 -1.86 -19.92
CA SER A 402 0.09 -1.78 -18.65
C SER A 402 0.99 -2.13 -17.47
N ASP A 403 1.74 -3.22 -17.56
CA ASP A 403 2.69 -3.61 -16.51
C ASP A 403 3.76 -2.54 -16.30
N SER A 404 4.27 -1.93 -17.38
CA SER A 404 5.33 -0.91 -17.29
C SER A 404 4.86 0.46 -16.79
N VAL A 405 3.62 0.87 -17.10
CA VAL A 405 3.05 2.16 -16.70
C VAL A 405 2.56 2.13 -15.25
N PHE A 406 1.96 1.02 -14.82
CA PHE A 406 1.38 0.87 -13.48
C PHE A 406 2.32 0.11 -12.53
N SER A 407 3.63 0.19 -12.75
CA SER A 407 4.65 -0.29 -11.82
C SER A 407 5.74 0.75 -11.61
N GLU A 408 6.27 0.78 -10.40
CA GLU A 408 7.44 1.59 -10.06
C GLU A 408 8.70 0.74 -10.14
N ASN A 409 9.72 1.22 -10.88
CA ASN A 409 11.04 0.60 -10.83
C ASN A 409 11.75 1.09 -9.56
N MET A 410 12.15 0.14 -8.73
CA MET A 410 12.71 0.33 -7.40
C MET A 410 14.25 0.24 -7.38
N GLU A 411 14.88 0.19 -8.56
CA GLU A 411 16.34 0.19 -8.77
C GLU A 411 17.02 1.54 -8.51
#